data_AF-A0A934BEB2-F1
#
_entry.id   AF-A0A934BEB2-F1
#
_cell.length_a   1.000
_cell.length_b   1.000
_cell.length_c   1.000
_cell.angle_alpha   90.00
_cell.angle_beta   90.00
_cell.angle_gamma   90.00
#
_symmetry.space_group_name_H-M   'P 1'
#
loop_
_entity.id
_entity.type
_entity.pdbx_description
1 polymer ?
#
loop_
_entity_poly.entity_id
_entity_poly.type
_entity_poly.pdbx_seq_one_letter_code
_entity_poly.pdbx_strand_id
1 'polypeptide(L)'
;IAAIVTPPDPFTQTMTAIPMIVLYELGILISRPTKKGFIFLGAIVGGGAILLAAVFFYLTHKGGEIGLLNAQGNIQVLHPGGKEWKQVSNRINFRNGITLKTGSEGKTSISTKKGVDVGIDANTEVHFHDAWKIKLKTGQVLISMKESEVPFEIDTPNGRIRTNKGTVNIQAGDFETIVTAVNGEATLLVEGEEKKLLEGRQHKMTIGGEPVDIGAIINWSEGVLTKSNEKK
;
A
#
# COMPACT_ATOMS: atom_id res chain seq x y z
N ILE A 1 34.66 -2.38 -55.72
CA ILE A 1 33.79 -3.08 -54.74
C ILE A 1 34.46 -2.91 -53.38
N ALA A 2 34.01 -1.96 -52.58
CA ALA A 2 34.56 -1.70 -51.26
C ALA A 2 33.58 -2.26 -50.22
N ALA A 3 33.88 -3.43 -49.67
CA ALA A 3 33.22 -3.90 -48.47
C ALA A 3 33.80 -3.09 -47.30
N ILE A 4 33.07 -2.05 -46.89
CA ILE A 4 33.31 -1.38 -45.62
C ILE A 4 33.01 -2.43 -44.54
N VAL A 5 34.07 -2.95 -43.94
CA VAL A 5 34.00 -3.79 -42.75
C VAL A 5 33.35 -2.93 -41.68
N THR A 6 32.06 -3.13 -41.44
CA THR A 6 31.40 -2.62 -40.24
C THR A 6 32.14 -3.23 -39.05
N PRO A 7 32.73 -2.43 -38.15
CA PRO A 7 33.42 -2.98 -37.00
C PRO A 7 32.41 -3.85 -36.23
N PRO A 8 32.84 -5.06 -35.82
CA PRO A 8 31.97 -5.99 -35.12
C PRO A 8 31.43 -5.29 -33.86
N ASP A 9 30.12 -5.34 -33.67
CA ASP A 9 29.50 -4.58 -32.61
C ASP A 9 29.94 -5.14 -31.24
N PRO A 10 30.31 -4.27 -30.29
CA PRO A 10 30.84 -4.72 -28.99
C PRO A 10 29.85 -5.60 -28.20
N PHE A 11 28.55 -5.45 -28.44
CA PHE A 11 27.51 -6.19 -27.74
C PHE A 11 27.47 -7.66 -28.19
N THR A 12 27.45 -7.93 -29.48
CA THR A 12 27.47 -9.28 -30.04
C THR A 12 28.79 -9.98 -29.74
N GLN A 13 29.92 -9.27 -29.75
CA GLN A 13 31.20 -9.83 -29.34
C GLN A 13 31.20 -10.25 -27.87
N THR A 14 30.68 -9.40 -26.99
CA THR A 14 30.64 -9.70 -25.55
C THR A 14 29.67 -10.85 -25.26
N MET A 15 28.51 -10.87 -25.93
CA MET A 15 27.48 -11.90 -25.78
C MET A 15 27.94 -13.30 -26.24
N THR A 16 28.91 -13.37 -27.16
CA THR A 16 29.45 -14.63 -27.68
C THR A 16 30.76 -15.04 -27.01
N ALA A 17 31.62 -14.09 -26.65
CA ALA A 17 32.91 -14.37 -26.03
C ALA A 17 32.79 -14.79 -24.56
N ILE A 18 31.90 -14.16 -23.77
CA ILE A 18 31.75 -14.47 -22.35
C ILE A 18 31.33 -15.94 -22.13
N PRO A 19 30.29 -16.48 -22.81
CA PRO A 19 29.91 -17.89 -22.64
C PRO A 19 31.05 -18.85 -22.98
N MET A 20 31.80 -18.58 -24.04
CA MET A 20 32.94 -19.41 -24.46
C MET A 20 34.05 -19.44 -23.41
N ILE A 21 34.38 -18.29 -22.82
CA ILE A 21 35.38 -18.19 -21.74
C ILE A 21 34.92 -18.95 -20.49
N VAL A 22 33.65 -18.80 -20.11
CA VAL A 22 33.08 -19.49 -18.94
C VAL A 22 33.07 -21.01 -19.14
N LEU A 23 32.65 -21.49 -20.33
CA LEU A 23 32.63 -22.91 -20.66
C LEU A 23 34.04 -23.51 -20.71
N TYR A 24 35.02 -22.76 -21.24
CA TYR A 24 36.41 -23.17 -21.29
C TYR A 24 37.00 -23.37 -19.88
N GLU A 25 36.82 -22.40 -18.99
CA GLU A 25 37.30 -22.47 -17.61
C GLU A 25 36.58 -23.57 -16.81
N LEU A 26 35.27 -23.77 -17.02
CA LEU A 26 34.53 -24.89 -16.45
C LEU A 26 35.06 -26.25 -16.93
N GLY A 27 35.38 -26.38 -18.22
CA GLY A 27 35.96 -27.60 -18.80
C GLY A 27 37.35 -27.92 -18.23
N ILE A 28 38.18 -26.89 -18.02
CA ILE A 28 39.47 -27.05 -17.33
C ILE A 28 39.25 -27.48 -15.89
N LEU A 29 38.30 -26.88 -15.18
CA LEU A 29 38.05 -27.18 -13.78
C LEU A 29 37.55 -28.62 -13.55
N ILE A 30 36.70 -29.12 -14.44
CA ILE A 30 36.18 -30.50 -14.41
C ILE A 30 37.29 -31.51 -14.75
N SER A 31 38.16 -31.19 -15.72
CA SER A 31 39.23 -32.09 -16.13
C SER A 31 40.43 -32.08 -15.17
N ARG A 32 40.73 -30.93 -14.54
CA ARG A 32 41.79 -30.77 -13.53
C ARG A 32 41.38 -29.74 -12.47
N PRO A 33 40.96 -30.19 -11.27
CA PRO A 33 40.62 -29.27 -10.19
C PRO A 33 41.88 -28.52 -9.72
N THR A 34 42.02 -27.26 -10.15
CA THR A 34 43.13 -26.39 -9.74
C THR A 34 42.64 -25.32 -8.77
N LYS A 35 43.49 -24.93 -7.81
CA LYS A 35 43.15 -23.89 -6.82
C LYS A 35 42.72 -22.57 -7.48
N LYS A 36 43.29 -22.22 -8.64
CA LYS A 36 42.96 -21.00 -9.39
C LYS A 36 41.54 -21.05 -9.99
N GLY A 37 41.14 -22.18 -10.59
CA GLY A 37 39.82 -22.32 -11.18
C GLY A 37 38.69 -22.34 -10.13
N PHE A 38 38.94 -22.91 -8.94
CA PHE A 38 38.00 -22.81 -7.82
C PHE A 38 37.83 -21.37 -7.30
N ILE A 39 38.92 -20.59 -7.23
CA ILE A 39 38.85 -19.18 -6.83
C ILE A 39 38.08 -18.35 -7.88
N PHE A 40 38.33 -18.61 -9.17
CA PHE A 40 37.64 -17.90 -10.25
C PHE A 40 36.14 -18.22 -10.29
N LEU A 41 35.77 -19.50 -10.19
CA LEU A 41 34.37 -19.93 -10.10
C LEU A 41 33.68 -19.34 -8.86
N GLY A 42 34.36 -19.39 -7.70
CA GLY A 42 33.88 -18.80 -6.46
C GLY A 42 33.67 -17.28 -6.55
N ALA A 43 34.55 -16.57 -7.26
CA ALA A 43 34.42 -15.15 -7.50
C ALA A 43 33.22 -14.82 -8.41
N ILE A 44 32.98 -15.59 -9.48
CA ILE A 44 31.83 -15.40 -10.36
C ILE A 44 30.52 -15.68 -9.63
N VAL A 45 30.41 -16.83 -8.95
CA VAL A 45 29.19 -17.22 -8.24
C VAL A 45 28.94 -16.31 -7.04
N GLY A 46 29.96 -16.03 -6.25
CA GLY A 46 29.88 -15.14 -5.09
C GLY A 46 29.56 -13.69 -5.50
N GLY A 47 30.23 -13.19 -6.54
CA GLY A 47 29.94 -11.86 -7.11
C GLY A 47 28.51 -11.77 -7.65
N GLY A 48 28.06 -12.78 -8.38
CA GLY A 48 26.69 -12.87 -8.88
C GLY A 48 25.65 -12.89 -7.75
N ALA A 49 25.89 -13.65 -6.68
CA ALA A 49 25.01 -13.71 -5.51
C ALA A 49 24.95 -12.37 -4.76
N ILE A 50 26.08 -11.68 -4.58
CA ILE A 50 26.13 -10.35 -3.96
C ILE A 50 25.37 -9.33 -4.81
N LEU A 51 25.53 -9.37 -6.13
CA LEU A 51 24.85 -8.44 -7.04
C LEU A 51 23.35 -8.68 -7.03
N LEU A 52 22.90 -9.93 -7.05
CA LEU A 52 21.48 -10.28 -6.88
C LEU A 52 20.92 -9.81 -5.53
N ALA A 53 21.66 -10.02 -4.44
CA ALA A 53 21.26 -9.55 -3.12
C ALA A 53 21.19 -8.02 -3.05
N ALA A 54 22.14 -7.31 -3.66
CA ALA A 54 22.15 -5.85 -3.72
C ALA A 54 20.97 -5.31 -4.55
N VAL A 55 20.66 -5.94 -5.69
CA VAL A 55 19.50 -5.58 -6.52
C VAL A 55 18.19 -5.86 -5.78
N PHE A 56 18.06 -7.02 -5.14
CA PHE A 56 16.91 -7.37 -4.32
C PHE A 56 16.72 -6.37 -3.17
N PHE A 57 17.81 -6.03 -2.46
CA PHE A 57 17.78 -5.06 -1.38
C PHE A 57 17.41 -3.67 -1.89
N TYR A 58 17.98 -3.22 -3.00
CA TYR A 58 17.64 -1.94 -3.62
C TYR A 58 16.17 -1.86 -4.04
N LEU A 59 15.61 -2.93 -4.62
CA LEU A 59 14.21 -2.99 -5.03
C LEU A 59 13.24 -3.06 -3.84
N THR A 60 13.61 -3.74 -2.75
CA THR A 60 12.77 -3.89 -1.56
C THR A 60 12.88 -2.72 -0.57
N HIS A 61 14.07 -2.13 -0.41
CA HIS A 61 14.31 -1.04 0.55
C HIS A 61 14.05 0.36 -0.01
N LYS A 62 13.84 0.53 -1.32
CA LYS A 62 13.24 1.75 -1.88
C LYS A 62 11.74 1.87 -1.60
N GLY A 63 11.31 1.35 -0.45
CA GLY A 63 9.94 1.42 0.05
C GLY A 63 9.60 2.83 0.52
N GLY A 64 8.85 3.53 -0.32
CA GLY A 64 7.98 4.64 0.07
C GLY A 64 8.70 5.94 0.40
N GLU A 65 9.16 6.65 -0.62
CA GLU A 65 9.19 8.11 -0.49
C GLU A 65 7.77 8.59 -0.74
N ILE A 66 7.15 9.10 0.32
CA ILE A 66 5.83 9.71 0.30
C ILE A 66 6.06 11.23 0.35
N GLY A 67 5.65 11.94 -0.71
CA GLY A 67 5.89 13.38 -0.84
C GLY A 67 4.68 14.19 -0.40
N LEU A 68 4.85 15.09 0.58
CA LEU A 68 3.87 16.13 0.86
C LEU A 68 3.78 17.10 -0.32
N LEU A 69 2.56 17.32 -0.80
CA LEU A 69 2.17 18.25 -1.84
C LEU A 69 1.26 19.31 -1.22
N ASN A 70 1.49 20.58 -1.55
CA ASN A 70 0.62 21.71 -1.19
C ASN A 70 0.25 21.77 0.30
N ALA A 71 1.26 21.93 1.16
CA ALA A 71 1.06 22.19 2.59
C ALA A 71 0.48 23.60 2.81
N GLN A 72 -0.75 23.69 3.31
CA GLN A 72 -1.41 24.93 3.69
C GLN A 72 -1.77 24.89 5.17
N GLY A 73 -1.59 26.00 5.89
CA GLY A 73 -1.91 26.10 7.32
C GLY A 73 -0.92 25.37 8.23
N ASN A 74 -1.37 25.04 9.44
CA ASN A 74 -0.56 24.35 10.44
C ASN A 74 -0.59 22.83 10.21
N ILE A 75 0.54 22.27 9.80
CA ILE A 75 0.72 20.83 9.58
C ILE A 75 1.88 20.35 10.44
N GLN A 76 1.64 19.27 11.16
CA GLN A 76 2.60 18.65 12.06
C GLN A 76 2.81 17.19 11.67
N VAL A 77 4.05 16.72 11.79
CA VAL A 77 4.41 15.32 11.54
C VAL A 77 5.15 14.76 12.75
N LEU A 78 4.78 13.53 13.11
CA LEU A 78 5.47 12.71 14.09
C LEU A 78 6.20 11.58 13.35
N HIS A 79 7.51 11.53 13.52
CA HIS A 79 8.35 10.49 12.91
C HIS A 79 8.23 9.14 13.65
N PRO A 80 8.52 8.02 12.98
CA PRO A 80 8.50 6.70 13.63
C PRO A 80 9.42 6.68 14.86
N GLY A 81 8.88 6.31 16.02
CA GLY A 81 9.62 6.28 17.29
C GLY A 81 9.93 7.66 17.90
N GLY A 82 9.53 8.75 17.25
CA GLY A 82 9.64 10.10 17.78
C GLY A 82 8.57 10.36 18.86
N LYS A 83 8.88 11.26 19.79
CA LYS A 83 7.94 11.73 20.82
C LYS A 83 7.41 13.16 20.57
N GLU A 84 8.04 13.87 19.63
CA GLU A 84 7.77 15.28 19.39
C GLU A 84 7.18 15.51 18.00
N TRP A 85 6.13 16.33 17.97
CA TRP A 85 5.52 16.81 16.75
C TRP A 85 6.38 17.92 16.13
N LYS A 86 6.73 17.76 14.85
CA LYS A 86 7.49 18.76 14.11
C LYS A 86 6.58 19.46 13.11
N GLN A 87 6.55 20.79 13.17
CA GLN A 87 5.84 21.58 12.16
C GLN A 87 6.56 21.48 10.82
N VAL A 88 5.79 21.33 9.75
CA VAL A 88 6.31 21.15 8.40
C VAL A 88 5.67 22.18 7.47
N SER A 89 6.51 22.92 6.77
CA SER A 89 6.09 24.06 5.95
C SER A 89 6.28 23.85 4.45
N ASN A 90 7.07 22.87 4.00
CA ASN A 90 7.14 22.54 2.57
C ASN A 90 7.79 21.18 2.27
N ARG A 91 7.32 20.54 1.18
CA ARG A 91 7.76 19.27 0.56
C ARG A 91 8.77 18.45 1.38
N ILE A 92 8.28 17.42 2.03
CA ILE A 92 9.13 16.46 2.74
C ILE A 92 8.81 15.09 2.20
N ASN A 93 9.87 14.33 1.94
CA ASN A 93 9.80 12.90 1.68
C ASN A 93 9.88 12.18 3.01
N PHE A 94 8.84 11.43 3.35
CA PHE A 94 8.85 10.63 4.56
C PHE A 94 9.03 9.16 4.24
N ARG A 95 9.66 8.44 5.16
CA ARG A 95 9.64 6.98 5.22
C ARG A 95 8.32 6.53 5.84
N ASN A 96 7.92 5.29 5.56
CA ASN A 96 6.78 4.61 6.18
C ASN A 96 6.77 4.75 7.72
N GLY A 97 5.58 4.78 8.32
CA GLY A 97 5.37 4.85 9.77
C GLY A 97 5.19 6.25 10.37
N ILE A 98 5.01 7.29 9.56
CA ILE A 98 4.76 8.65 10.06
C ILE A 98 3.31 8.86 10.46
N THR A 99 3.08 9.74 11.42
CA THR A 99 1.74 10.29 11.71
C THR A 99 1.71 11.76 11.31
N LEU A 100 0.70 12.15 10.56
CA LEU A 100 0.45 13.54 10.16
C LEU A 100 -0.79 14.06 10.86
N LYS A 101 -0.71 15.31 11.32
CA LYS A 101 -1.81 16.04 11.94
C LYS A 101 -1.97 17.41 11.29
N THR A 102 -3.19 17.76 10.88
CA THR A 102 -3.56 19.08 10.37
C THR A 102 -4.33 19.88 11.42
N GLY A 103 -4.08 21.19 11.49
CA GLY A 103 -4.86 22.13 12.31
C GLY A 103 -6.16 22.58 11.63
N SER A 104 -6.81 23.60 12.20
CA SER A 104 -8.13 24.11 11.75
C SER A 104 -8.14 24.68 10.33
N GLU A 105 -7.03 25.21 9.85
CA GLU A 105 -6.84 25.67 8.47
C GLU A 105 -5.87 24.78 7.69
N GLY A 106 -5.46 23.66 8.29
CA GLY A 106 -4.44 22.78 7.75
C GLY A 106 -4.99 21.93 6.62
N LYS A 107 -4.51 22.09 5.40
CA LYS A 107 -4.84 21.18 4.29
C LYS A 107 -3.57 20.75 3.59
N THR A 108 -3.52 19.48 3.19
CA THR A 108 -2.39 18.99 2.42
C THR A 108 -2.78 17.80 1.58
N SER A 109 -1.98 17.49 0.58
CA SER A 109 -2.07 16.24 -0.14
C SER A 109 -0.75 15.49 -0.06
N ILE A 110 -0.84 14.19 -0.20
CA ILE A 110 0.29 13.29 -0.19
C ILE A 110 0.18 12.42 -1.45
N SER A 111 1.27 12.26 -2.18
CA SER A 111 1.33 11.29 -3.27
C SER A 111 2.33 10.19 -2.94
N THR A 112 1.89 8.94 -3.04
CA THR A 112 2.76 7.77 -2.92
C THR A 112 3.35 7.42 -4.28
N LYS A 113 4.58 6.92 -4.32
CA LYS A 113 5.19 6.37 -5.56
C LYS A 113 4.40 5.23 -6.21
N LYS A 114 3.41 4.67 -5.50
CA LYS A 114 2.52 3.62 -5.97
C LYS A 114 1.27 4.16 -6.69
N GLY A 115 1.15 5.48 -6.85
CA GLY A 115 0.05 6.10 -7.59
C GLY A 115 -1.23 6.27 -6.78
N VAL A 116 -1.10 6.33 -5.45
CA VAL A 116 -2.18 6.69 -4.53
C VAL A 116 -1.95 8.12 -4.06
N ASP A 117 -2.93 8.97 -4.31
CA ASP A 117 -2.99 10.35 -3.82
C ASP A 117 -3.96 10.43 -2.64
N VAL A 118 -3.52 11.06 -1.56
CA VAL A 118 -4.25 11.19 -0.30
C VAL A 118 -4.37 12.67 0.02
N GLY A 119 -5.53 13.26 -0.22
CA GLY A 119 -5.92 14.57 0.29
C GLY A 119 -6.30 14.48 1.77
N ILE A 120 -5.85 15.42 2.58
CA ILE A 120 -6.05 15.47 4.02
C ILE A 120 -6.63 16.85 4.34
N ASP A 121 -7.82 16.87 4.93
CA ASP A 121 -8.52 18.11 5.27
C ASP A 121 -8.09 18.64 6.65
N ALA A 122 -8.68 19.75 7.07
CA ALA A 122 -8.45 20.34 8.40
C ALA A 122 -8.80 19.39 9.55
N ASN A 123 -8.16 19.60 10.70
CA ASN A 123 -8.39 18.85 11.94
C ASN A 123 -8.32 17.31 11.79
N THR A 124 -7.42 16.84 10.93
CA THR A 124 -7.30 15.42 10.56
C THR A 124 -6.01 14.84 11.11
N GLU A 125 -6.10 13.66 11.71
CA GLU A 125 -4.94 12.88 12.16
C GLU A 125 -4.91 11.52 11.44
N VAL A 126 -3.85 11.29 10.68
CA VAL A 126 -3.66 10.08 9.88
C VAL A 126 -2.28 9.49 10.13
N HIS A 127 -2.22 8.18 10.31
CA HIS A 127 -0.99 7.42 10.43
C HIS A 127 -0.75 6.60 9.16
N PHE A 128 0.40 6.76 8.54
CA PHE A 128 0.80 6.02 7.35
C PHE A 128 1.61 4.80 7.77
N HIS A 129 1.02 3.62 7.69
CA HIS A 129 1.74 2.37 7.96
C HIS A 129 2.72 2.07 6.82
N ASP A 130 2.25 2.17 5.57
CA ASP A 130 3.04 2.03 4.36
C ASP A 130 2.35 2.71 3.15
N ALA A 131 2.78 2.40 1.93
CA ALA A 131 2.24 2.99 0.70
C ALA A 131 0.84 2.49 0.31
N TRP A 132 0.39 1.37 0.88
CA TRP A 132 -0.90 0.73 0.62
C TRP A 132 -1.84 0.75 1.82
N LYS A 133 -1.36 1.21 2.98
CA LYS A 133 -2.13 1.18 4.21
C LYS A 133 -1.98 2.43 5.05
N ILE A 134 -3.12 3.01 5.42
CA ILE A 134 -3.23 4.12 6.36
C ILE A 134 -4.21 3.81 7.48
N LYS A 135 -4.04 4.49 8.60
CA LYS A 135 -4.99 4.53 9.70
C LYS A 135 -5.45 5.95 9.91
N LEU A 136 -6.71 6.24 9.59
CA LEU A 136 -7.36 7.52 9.85
C LEU A 136 -7.93 7.48 11.28
N LYS A 137 -7.39 8.30 12.19
CA LYS A 137 -7.88 8.34 13.57
C LYS A 137 -9.09 9.25 13.72
N THR A 138 -9.03 10.43 13.12
CA THR A 138 -10.11 11.44 13.15
C THR A 138 -9.95 12.39 11.96
N GLY A 139 -11.04 13.02 11.54
CA GLY A 139 -11.08 14.03 10.49
C GLY A 139 -11.48 13.44 9.14
N GLN A 140 -10.98 14.02 8.05
CA GLN A 140 -11.42 13.68 6.70
C GLN A 140 -10.25 13.55 5.73
N VAL A 141 -10.30 12.50 4.91
CA VAL A 141 -9.36 12.25 3.82
C VAL A 141 -10.08 11.94 2.51
N LEU A 142 -9.46 12.32 1.42
CA LEU A 142 -9.87 11.99 0.06
C LEU A 142 -8.79 11.13 -0.57
N ILE A 143 -9.11 9.88 -0.90
CA ILE A 143 -8.18 8.95 -1.54
C ILE A 143 -8.51 8.93 -3.03
N SER A 144 -7.51 9.07 -3.89
CA SER A 144 -7.63 8.89 -5.33
C SER A 144 -6.52 7.96 -5.80
N MET A 145 -6.86 6.91 -6.55
CA MET A 145 -5.88 5.95 -7.04
C MET A 145 -6.26 5.36 -8.40
N LYS A 146 -5.23 5.01 -9.17
CA LYS A 146 -5.39 4.20 -10.38
C LYS A 146 -5.68 2.74 -10.01
N GLU A 147 -6.23 2.00 -10.96
CA GLU A 147 -6.53 0.58 -10.78
C GLU A 147 -5.28 -0.22 -10.39
N SER A 148 -5.42 -1.02 -9.34
CA SER A 148 -4.37 -1.88 -8.81
C SER A 148 -4.93 -3.22 -8.34
N GLU A 149 -4.13 -4.27 -8.52
CA GLU A 149 -4.41 -5.60 -7.97
C GLU A 149 -4.32 -5.62 -6.44
N VAL A 150 -3.48 -4.77 -5.87
CA VAL A 150 -3.33 -4.63 -4.41
C VAL A 150 -4.30 -3.56 -3.92
N PRO A 151 -5.25 -3.88 -3.01
CA PRO A 151 -6.16 -2.89 -2.47
C PRO A 151 -5.41 -1.91 -1.55
N PHE A 152 -5.78 -0.64 -1.61
CA PHE A 152 -5.42 0.34 -0.60
C PHE A 152 -6.34 0.17 0.61
N GLU A 153 -5.76 -0.03 1.80
CA GLU A 153 -6.47 -0.23 3.06
C GLU A 153 -6.50 1.06 3.90
N ILE A 154 -7.68 1.44 4.36
CA ILE A 154 -7.90 2.51 5.33
C ILE A 154 -8.53 1.92 6.58
N ASP A 155 -7.78 1.89 7.67
CA ASP A 155 -8.31 1.56 9.00
C ASP A 155 -8.87 2.83 9.66
N THR A 156 -10.11 2.76 10.15
CA THR A 156 -10.77 3.81 10.94
C THR A 156 -11.16 3.26 12.31
N PRO A 157 -11.58 4.10 13.28
CA PRO A 157 -12.13 3.58 14.52
C PRO A 157 -13.30 2.63 14.24
N ASN A 158 -14.15 2.96 13.25
CA ASN A 158 -15.44 2.31 13.02
C ASN A 158 -15.44 1.20 11.96
N GLY A 159 -14.26 0.72 11.58
CA GLY A 159 -14.09 -0.40 10.65
C GLY A 159 -12.98 -0.15 9.63
N ARG A 160 -12.90 -1.02 8.63
CA ARG A 160 -11.88 -0.98 7.57
C ARG A 160 -12.52 -0.74 6.22
N ILE A 161 -11.85 0.07 5.39
CA ILE A 161 -12.23 0.33 4.01
C ILE A 161 -11.11 -0.19 3.11
N ARG A 162 -11.50 -0.82 2.00
CA ARG A 162 -10.59 -1.24 0.92
C ARG A 162 -11.05 -0.64 -0.39
N THR A 163 -10.11 -0.16 -1.20
CA THR A 163 -10.40 0.26 -2.58
C THR A 163 -9.26 -0.14 -3.50
N ASN A 164 -9.60 -0.55 -4.72
CA ASN A 164 -8.65 -0.95 -5.75
C ASN A 164 -8.52 0.11 -6.85
N LYS A 165 -9.45 1.07 -6.93
CA LYS A 165 -9.49 2.10 -7.97
C LYS A 165 -10.46 3.22 -7.62
N GLY A 166 -10.25 4.38 -8.25
CA GLY A 166 -11.19 5.49 -8.24
C GLY A 166 -10.91 6.46 -7.10
N THR A 167 -11.95 7.17 -6.67
CA THR A 167 -11.85 8.22 -5.64
C THR A 167 -12.87 7.97 -4.53
N VAL A 168 -12.38 7.93 -3.30
CA VAL A 168 -13.18 7.65 -2.10
C VAL A 168 -12.92 8.74 -1.06
N ASN A 169 -13.99 9.35 -0.56
CA ASN A 169 -13.94 10.28 0.57
C ASN A 169 -14.29 9.54 1.86
N ILE A 170 -13.47 9.71 2.90
CA ILE A 170 -13.69 9.09 4.22
C ILE A 170 -13.63 10.19 5.28
N GLN A 171 -14.69 10.29 6.08
CA GLN A 171 -14.76 11.14 7.25
C GLN A 171 -14.93 10.26 8.49
N ALA A 172 -13.95 10.26 9.39
CA ALA A 172 -13.96 9.47 10.61
C ALA A 172 -14.12 10.36 11.84
N GLY A 173 -15.06 9.99 12.70
CA GLY A 173 -15.19 10.48 14.07
C GLY A 173 -15.15 9.32 15.07
N ASP A 174 -15.38 9.65 16.34
CA ASP A 174 -15.24 8.70 17.46
C ASP A 174 -16.26 7.55 17.41
N PHE A 175 -17.46 7.81 16.89
CA PHE A 175 -18.59 6.85 16.91
C PHE A 175 -19.09 6.45 15.52
N GLU A 176 -18.71 7.20 14.49
CA GLU A 176 -19.14 6.93 13.13
C GLU A 176 -18.05 7.24 12.11
N THR A 177 -18.10 6.52 10.99
CA THR A 177 -17.28 6.77 9.83
C THR A 177 -18.16 6.82 8.60
N ILE A 178 -18.12 7.95 7.91
CA ILE A 178 -18.85 8.20 6.69
C ILE A 178 -17.91 7.93 5.52
N VAL A 179 -18.31 7.04 4.62
CA VAL A 179 -17.56 6.68 3.42
C VAL A 179 -18.40 7.00 2.20
N THR A 180 -17.84 7.76 1.27
CA THR A 180 -18.48 8.11 0.00
C THR A 180 -17.61 7.66 -1.17
N ALA A 181 -18.15 6.79 -2.02
CA ALA A 181 -17.49 6.40 -3.26
C ALA A 181 -17.81 7.46 -4.33
N VAL A 182 -16.89 8.40 -4.53
CA VAL A 182 -17.06 9.51 -5.50
C VAL A 182 -16.96 8.99 -6.92
N ASN A 183 -15.98 8.14 -7.19
CA ASN A 183 -15.80 7.46 -8.46
C ASN A 183 -15.24 6.05 -8.21
N GLY A 184 -15.73 5.03 -8.92
CA GLY A 184 -15.31 3.64 -8.68
C GLY A 184 -16.03 2.98 -7.50
N GLU A 185 -15.34 2.11 -6.78
CA GLU A 185 -15.95 1.28 -5.73
C GLU A 185 -15.05 1.14 -4.51
N ALA A 186 -15.68 0.89 -3.36
CA ALA A 186 -15.01 0.60 -2.10
C ALA A 186 -15.69 -0.60 -1.43
N THR A 187 -14.90 -1.42 -0.74
CA THR A 187 -15.40 -2.51 0.11
C THR A 187 -15.24 -2.08 1.56
N LEU A 188 -16.34 -2.11 2.30
CA LEU A 188 -16.42 -1.75 3.70
C LEU A 188 -16.45 -3.03 4.53
N LEU A 189 -15.61 -3.12 5.54
CA LEU A 189 -15.54 -4.21 6.49
C LEU A 189 -15.96 -3.67 7.86
N VAL A 190 -17.16 -4.05 8.30
CA VAL A 190 -17.77 -3.64 9.58
C VAL A 190 -18.18 -4.91 10.32
N GLU A 191 -17.71 -5.09 11.56
CA GLU A 191 -18.11 -6.20 12.43
C GLU A 191 -18.03 -7.61 11.81
N GLY A 192 -17.14 -7.81 10.83
CA GLY A 192 -16.95 -9.09 10.12
C GLY A 192 -17.79 -9.25 8.85
N GLU A 193 -18.68 -8.31 8.54
CA GLU A 193 -19.40 -8.27 7.27
C GLU A 193 -18.67 -7.43 6.24
N GLU A 194 -18.65 -7.92 4.99
CA GLU A 194 -18.16 -7.18 3.84
C GLU A 194 -19.32 -6.58 3.06
N LYS A 195 -19.27 -5.27 2.83
CA LYS A 195 -20.27 -4.54 2.06
C LYS A 195 -19.63 -3.75 0.94
N LYS A 196 -20.10 -3.98 -0.29
CA LYS A 196 -19.66 -3.23 -1.45
C LYS A 196 -20.40 -1.89 -1.58
N LEU A 197 -19.64 -0.81 -1.66
CA LEU A 197 -20.12 0.55 -1.91
C LEU A 197 -19.82 0.93 -3.37
N LEU A 198 -20.87 1.20 -4.13
CA LEU A 198 -20.78 1.58 -5.54
C LEU A 198 -20.67 3.09 -5.69
N GLU A 199 -20.19 3.52 -6.85
CA GLU A 199 -20.06 4.92 -7.25
C GLU A 199 -21.33 5.75 -6.99
N GLY A 200 -21.13 6.98 -6.53
CA GLY A 200 -22.19 7.94 -6.19
C GLY A 200 -22.93 7.60 -4.90
N ARG A 201 -22.54 6.55 -4.17
CA ARG A 201 -23.17 6.16 -2.91
C ARG A 201 -22.31 6.52 -1.71
N GLN A 202 -23.01 6.69 -0.60
CA GLN A 202 -22.45 6.94 0.72
C GLN A 202 -22.93 5.87 1.69
N HIS A 203 -22.08 5.49 2.63
CA HIS A 203 -22.44 4.60 3.73
C HIS A 203 -21.87 5.14 5.04
N LYS A 204 -22.65 4.97 6.11
CA LYS A 204 -22.25 5.28 7.47
C LYS A 204 -21.94 3.96 8.17
N MET A 205 -20.72 3.84 8.67
CA MET A 205 -20.22 2.74 9.49
C MET A 205 -20.26 3.19 10.96
N THR A 206 -20.80 2.37 11.84
CA THR A 206 -20.86 2.59 13.29
C THR A 206 -20.41 1.32 13.99
N ILE A 207 -19.72 1.44 15.11
CA ILE A 207 -19.39 0.29 15.96
C ILE A 207 -20.52 0.11 16.96
N GLY A 208 -21.06 -1.09 17.02
CA GLY A 208 -22.18 -1.44 17.89
C GLY A 208 -23.54 -1.19 17.24
N GLY A 209 -24.50 -1.98 17.70
CA GLY A 209 -25.93 -1.74 17.58
C GLY A 209 -26.53 -1.48 18.97
N GLU A 210 -27.73 -0.90 19.03
CA GLU A 210 -28.48 -0.92 20.28
C GLU A 210 -28.73 -2.38 20.67
N PRO A 211 -28.45 -2.79 21.92
CA PRO A 211 -28.81 -4.12 22.38
C PRO A 211 -30.32 -4.28 22.25
N VAL A 212 -30.72 -5.19 21.36
CA VAL A 212 -32.13 -5.54 21.18
C VAL A 212 -32.54 -6.44 22.34
N ASP A 213 -33.65 -6.09 23.00
CA ASP A 213 -34.33 -7.02 23.91
C ASP A 213 -34.97 -8.13 23.07
N ILE A 214 -34.23 -9.24 22.95
CA ILE A 214 -34.69 -10.44 22.25
C ILE A 214 -35.97 -10.98 22.90
N GLY A 215 -36.15 -10.80 24.22
CA GLY A 215 -37.36 -11.20 24.94
C GLY A 215 -38.58 -10.39 24.51
N ALA A 216 -38.43 -9.08 24.31
CA ALA A 216 -39.49 -8.24 23.75
C ALA A 216 -39.87 -8.71 22.33
N ILE A 217 -38.89 -9.06 21.50
CA ILE A 217 -39.14 -9.57 20.14
C ILE A 217 -39.85 -10.93 20.17
N ILE A 218 -39.36 -11.87 20.97
CA ILE A 218 -39.94 -13.20 21.11
C ILE A 218 -41.40 -13.11 21.61
N ASN A 219 -41.64 -12.32 22.67
CA ASN A 219 -42.97 -12.20 23.28
C ASN A 219 -44.04 -11.66 22.33
N TRP A 220 -43.73 -10.67 21.49
CA TRP A 220 -44.73 -10.21 20.50
C TRP A 220 -44.87 -11.20 19.33
N SER A 221 -43.79 -11.91 18.96
CA SER A 221 -43.78 -12.85 17.84
C SER A 221 -44.48 -14.18 18.13
N GLU A 222 -44.52 -14.64 19.38
CA GLU A 222 -45.14 -15.90 19.81
C GLU A 222 -46.66 -15.95 19.55
N GLY A 223 -47.32 -14.81 19.41
CA GLY A 223 -48.74 -14.71 19.05
C GLY A 223 -49.03 -14.56 17.55
N VAL A 224 -48.02 -14.26 16.74
CA VAL A 224 -48.16 -13.94 15.30
C VAL A 224 -47.67 -15.10 14.43
N LEU A 225 -46.63 -15.81 14.86
CA LEU A 225 -46.14 -17.00 14.18
C LEU A 225 -46.97 -18.20 14.63
N THR A 226 -48.07 -18.46 13.94
CA THR A 226 -48.71 -19.77 14.02
C THR A 226 -47.70 -20.81 13.57
N LYS A 227 -47.33 -21.75 14.47
CA LYS A 227 -46.64 -22.98 14.07
C LYS A 227 -47.33 -23.48 12.81
N SER A 228 -46.61 -23.57 11.70
CA SER A 228 -47.12 -24.18 10.47
C SER A 228 -47.34 -25.66 10.77
N ASN A 229 -48.47 -25.94 11.39
CA ASN A 229 -48.87 -27.28 11.74
C ASN A 229 -49.72 -27.78 10.59
N GLU A 230 -49.06 -28.15 9.49
CA GLU A 230 -49.60 -29.04 8.49
C GLU A 230 -48.45 -29.90 7.96
N LYS A 231 -48.54 -31.23 7.84
CA LYS A 231 -49.56 -32.23 8.18
C LYS A 231 -48.81 -33.57 7.99
N LYS A 232 -49.28 -34.62 8.68
CA LYS A 232 -48.93 -36.02 8.35
C LYS A 232 -49.14 -36.32 6.88
#